data_AF-A0A2I0QW94-F1
#
_entry.id   AF-A0A2I0QW94-F1
#
_cell.length_a   1.000
_cell.length_b   1.000
_cell.length_c   1.000
_cell.angle_alpha   90.00
_cell.angle_beta   90.00
_cell.angle_gamma   90.00
#
_symmetry.space_group_name_H-M   'P 1'
#
loop_
_entity.id
_entity.type
_entity.pdbx_description
1 polymer ?
#
loop_
_entity_poly.entity_id
_entity_poly.type
_entity_poly.pdbx_seq_one_letter_code
_entity_poly.pdbx_strand_id
1 'polypeptide(L)'
;MKLWIAWFVAMLFLLVGCGTGDEVSGEQGNDGNQIDEKISQFEGYVAAYEDERVLIVENELSEPYKDMEFEDFTEKAGQAIYFSLEEIENSMRDSLVLGEKITVEHGAVAESYPGQSSAVSINRVVDEQNDLIVNHEKVDNVHAWHSFLHSKDGSMRKMNTTTEGDSVFTMIQRKEDNYKVMIDGSQDEFGPMEINNYSCGQYAESYEQPDVNITLTDCNNDSGELTLFSLEANQLIIPEQKYSSLSVQTLEGESVFESDDQAIINETIEKIKSGNKTSVAQMGLMASDGKLTLSGEYADVILDYYLDGNVISGGAYIEAGLNY
;
A
#
# COMPACT_ATOMS: atom_id res chain seq x y z
N MET A 1 -54.86 -15.78 25.27
CA MET A 1 -55.00 -14.37 25.68
C MET A 1 -54.08 -13.59 24.74
N LYS A 2 -54.52 -13.09 23.56
CA LYS A 2 -55.30 -11.83 23.33
C LYS A 2 -54.70 -10.69 24.17
N LEU A 3 -54.23 -9.53 23.71
CA LEU A 3 -54.43 -8.66 22.52
C LEU A 3 -53.27 -7.59 22.62
N TRP A 4 -52.57 -7.17 21.56
CA TRP A 4 -52.80 -5.98 20.68
C TRP A 4 -52.44 -4.58 21.21
N ILE A 5 -52.16 -3.68 20.23
CA ILE A 5 -52.02 -2.19 20.23
C ILE A 5 -50.55 -1.73 20.22
N ALA A 6 -49.92 -1.27 19.11
CA ALA A 6 -50.23 -0.26 18.08
C ALA A 6 -49.95 1.20 18.50
N TRP A 7 -49.47 1.99 17.52
CA TRP A 7 -49.15 3.45 17.48
C TRP A 7 -47.69 3.81 17.82
N PHE A 8 -46.95 4.58 17.01
CA PHE A 8 -47.32 5.88 16.43
C PHE A 8 -46.58 6.19 15.10
N VAL A 9 -47.30 6.84 14.19
CA VAL A 9 -46.87 7.35 12.87
C VAL A 9 -46.54 8.84 12.98
N ALA A 10 -45.45 9.30 12.36
CA ALA A 10 -45.23 10.67 11.84
C ALA A 10 -43.95 10.62 10.99
N MET A 11 -43.95 10.44 9.67
CA MET A 11 -44.38 11.35 8.60
C MET A 11 -44.06 12.83 8.86
N LEU A 12 -42.91 13.27 8.36
CA LEU A 12 -42.70 14.66 7.97
C LEU A 12 -42.05 14.70 6.59
N PHE A 13 -42.86 15.03 5.58
CA PHE A 13 -42.43 15.52 4.28
C PHE A 13 -42.11 17.00 4.43
N LEU A 14 -40.92 17.42 3.99
CA LEU A 14 -40.68 18.78 3.50
C LEU A 14 -39.96 18.69 2.16
N LEU A 15 -40.75 18.82 1.10
CA LEU A 15 -40.33 19.43 -0.16
C LEU A 15 -40.35 20.95 0.04
N VAL A 16 -39.35 21.67 -0.50
CA VAL A 16 -39.41 22.87 -1.36
C VAL A 16 -38.03 23.56 -1.29
N GLY A 17 -37.42 23.87 -2.44
CA GLY A 17 -36.30 24.82 -2.50
C GLY A 17 -35.50 24.81 -3.80
N CYS A 18 -36.09 25.29 -4.90
CA CYS A 18 -35.37 25.72 -6.10
C CYS A 18 -34.67 27.06 -5.78
N GLY A 19 -33.42 27.25 -6.20
CA GLY A 19 -32.66 28.49 -5.94
C GLY A 19 -31.44 28.65 -6.84
N THR A 20 -31.67 29.21 -8.03
CA THR A 20 -30.68 29.81 -8.91
C THR A 20 -30.22 31.17 -8.36
N GLY A 21 -28.91 31.43 -8.42
CA GLY A 21 -28.32 32.76 -8.55
C GLY A 21 -27.99 33.48 -7.25
N ASP A 22 -26.70 33.73 -7.05
CA ASP A 22 -26.25 35.01 -6.50
C ASP A 22 -24.99 35.47 -7.24
N GLU A 23 -25.18 36.53 -8.01
CA GLU A 23 -24.16 37.50 -8.40
C GLU A 23 -23.66 38.19 -7.12
N VAL A 24 -22.36 38.12 -6.84
CA VAL A 24 -21.74 39.06 -5.90
C VAL A 24 -21.17 40.22 -6.70
N SER A 25 -21.82 41.36 -6.50
CA SER A 25 -21.46 42.71 -6.87
C SER A 25 -20.01 43.06 -6.55
N GLY A 26 -19.35 43.73 -7.49
CA GLY A 26 -17.96 44.13 -7.37
C GLY A 26 -17.66 45.18 -6.31
N GLU A 27 -16.45 45.08 -5.76
CA GLU A 27 -15.68 46.22 -5.29
C GLU A 27 -14.65 46.58 -6.37
N GLN A 28 -14.72 47.82 -6.83
CA GLN A 28 -13.69 48.45 -7.65
C GLN A 28 -12.44 48.66 -6.78
N GLY A 29 -11.40 47.86 -7.02
CA GLY A 29 -10.03 48.09 -6.59
C GLY A 29 -9.10 47.99 -7.79
N ASN A 30 -8.42 49.08 -8.11
CA ASN A 30 -7.53 49.27 -9.25
C ASN A 30 -6.13 48.68 -8.96
N ASP A 31 -5.44 48.30 -10.06
CA ASP A 31 -4.02 47.92 -10.18
C ASP A 31 -3.56 46.54 -9.70
N GLY A 32 -3.32 45.67 -10.69
CA GLY A 32 -2.55 44.43 -10.55
C GLY A 32 -3.06 43.35 -11.49
N ASN A 33 -2.46 43.23 -12.66
CA ASN A 33 -2.75 42.17 -13.62
C ASN A 33 -2.20 40.84 -13.08
N GLN A 34 -2.87 40.24 -12.10
CA GLN A 34 -2.74 38.83 -11.73
C GLN A 34 -3.89 38.10 -12.41
N ILE A 35 -3.56 37.35 -13.47
CA ILE A 35 -4.44 36.30 -13.93
C ILE A 35 -4.38 35.26 -12.81
N ASP A 36 -5.39 35.22 -11.94
CA ASP A 36 -5.63 34.06 -11.09
C ASP A 36 -5.95 32.90 -12.04
N GLU A 37 -4.92 32.25 -12.58
CA GLU A 37 -5.10 30.96 -13.22
C GLU A 37 -5.72 30.05 -12.16
N LYS A 38 -6.94 29.57 -12.46
CA LYS A 38 -7.67 28.70 -11.54
C LYS A 38 -6.96 27.34 -11.51
N ILE A 39 -5.94 27.24 -10.66
CA ILE A 39 -5.24 25.99 -10.38
C ILE A 39 -6.27 25.02 -9.81
N SER A 40 -6.38 23.86 -10.47
CA SER A 40 -7.24 22.75 -10.06
C SER A 40 -6.35 21.61 -9.56
N GLN A 41 -6.91 20.71 -8.75
CA GLN A 41 -6.21 19.54 -8.22
C GLN A 41 -6.86 18.27 -8.75
N PHE A 42 -6.02 17.28 -9.07
CA PHE A 42 -6.44 15.94 -9.44
C PHE A 42 -5.65 14.92 -8.61
N GLU A 43 -6.35 14.20 -7.74
CA GLU A 43 -5.79 13.09 -6.96
C GLU A 43 -6.08 11.77 -7.68
N GLY A 44 -5.06 10.92 -7.80
CA GLY A 44 -5.20 9.63 -8.46
C GLY A 44 -3.92 8.80 -8.45
N TYR A 45 -3.88 7.77 -9.29
CA TYR A 45 -2.80 6.79 -9.37
C TYR A 45 -2.00 6.95 -10.66
N VAL A 46 -0.69 6.78 -10.56
CA VAL A 46 0.20 6.77 -11.73
C VAL A 46 -0.03 5.51 -12.56
N ALA A 47 -0.74 5.61 -13.68
CA ALA A 47 -1.04 4.47 -14.56
C ALA A 47 0.02 4.24 -15.64
N ALA A 48 0.67 5.30 -16.12
CA ALA A 48 1.72 5.19 -17.12
C ALA A 48 2.68 6.38 -17.08
N TYR A 49 3.93 6.13 -17.47
CA TYR A 49 4.94 7.16 -17.68
C TYR A 49 5.46 7.06 -19.11
N GLU A 50 5.46 8.19 -19.84
CA GLU A 50 5.89 8.27 -21.24
C GLU A 50 6.65 9.56 -21.48
N ASP A 51 7.95 9.48 -21.78
CA ASP A 51 8.82 10.62 -22.04
C ASP A 51 8.75 11.71 -20.95
N GLU A 52 8.06 12.82 -21.21
CA GLU A 52 7.86 13.97 -20.31
C GLU A 52 6.40 14.12 -19.87
N ARG A 53 5.61 13.04 -19.92
CA ARG A 53 4.23 13.02 -19.43
C ARG A 53 3.95 11.82 -18.55
N VAL A 54 3.01 12.02 -17.62
CA VAL A 54 2.47 10.96 -16.76
C VAL A 54 0.97 10.87 -16.96
N LEU A 55 0.44 9.64 -17.05
CA LEU A 55 -0.99 9.37 -17.01
C LEU A 55 -1.41 9.12 -15.57
N ILE A 56 -2.32 9.95 -15.06
CA ILE A 56 -2.94 9.76 -13.75
C ILE A 56 -4.40 9.37 -13.95
N VAL A 57 -4.84 8.36 -13.22
CA VAL A 57 -6.20 7.81 -13.26
C VAL A 57 -6.84 7.89 -11.88
N GLU A 58 -8.16 8.03 -11.82
CA GLU A 58 -8.91 8.14 -10.55
C GLU A 58 -8.83 6.87 -9.71
N ASN A 59 -8.91 5.70 -10.36
CA ASN A 59 -8.90 4.41 -9.68
C ASN A 59 -7.60 3.62 -9.98
N GLU A 60 -7.10 2.91 -8.98
CA GLU A 60 -5.97 1.99 -9.15
C GLU A 60 -6.31 0.88 -10.16
N LEU A 61 -5.37 0.59 -11.06
CA LEU A 61 -5.53 -0.44 -12.09
C LEU A 61 -4.85 -1.74 -11.65
N SER A 62 -5.57 -2.86 -11.76
CA SER A 62 -5.05 -4.19 -11.44
C SER A 62 -4.10 -4.77 -12.49
N GLU A 63 -4.01 -4.15 -13.66
CA GLU A 63 -3.16 -4.56 -14.77
C GLU A 63 -2.57 -3.32 -15.47
N PRO A 64 -1.41 -3.44 -16.15
CA PRO A 64 -0.79 -2.30 -16.80
C PRO A 64 -1.70 -1.68 -17.86
N TYR A 65 -1.81 -0.35 -17.89
CA TYR A 65 -2.62 0.39 -18.87
C TYR A 65 -2.43 -0.08 -20.33
N LYS A 66 -1.19 -0.39 -20.70
CA LYS A 66 -0.82 -0.79 -22.08
C LYS A 66 -1.39 -2.15 -22.50
N ASP A 67 -1.80 -2.97 -21.55
CA ASP A 67 -2.33 -4.31 -21.77
C ASP A 67 -3.87 -4.32 -21.74
N MET A 68 -4.51 -3.18 -21.43
CA MET A 68 -5.96 -3.04 -21.34
C MET A 68 -6.58 -2.62 -22.68
N GLU A 69 -7.73 -3.22 -23.01
CA GLU A 69 -8.58 -2.70 -24.06
C GLU A 69 -9.20 -1.35 -23.66
N PHE A 70 -9.44 -0.48 -24.64
CA PHE A 70 -9.87 0.90 -24.37
C PHE A 70 -11.20 0.99 -23.59
N GLU A 71 -12.14 0.09 -23.88
CA GLU A 71 -13.44 0.03 -23.20
C GLU A 71 -13.26 -0.33 -21.71
N ASP A 72 -12.47 -1.37 -21.43
CA ASP A 72 -12.16 -1.82 -20.07
C ASP A 72 -11.38 -0.77 -19.29
N PHE A 73 -10.42 -0.10 -19.94
CA PHE A 73 -9.67 1.00 -19.33
C PHE A 73 -10.60 2.13 -18.91
N THR A 74 -11.51 2.57 -19.79
CA THR A 74 -12.41 3.69 -19.50
C THR A 74 -13.33 3.38 -18.31
N GLU A 75 -13.82 2.14 -18.22
CA GLU A 75 -14.66 1.70 -17.11
C GLU A 75 -13.88 1.60 -15.80
N LYS A 76 -12.68 1.01 -15.82
CA LYS A 76 -11.89 0.75 -14.61
C LYS A 76 -11.17 2.00 -14.10
N ALA A 77 -10.58 2.80 -14.98
CA ALA A 77 -9.74 3.95 -14.61
C ALA A 77 -10.52 5.14 -14.04
N GLY A 78 -11.81 5.26 -14.36
CA GLY A 78 -12.59 6.47 -14.05
C GLY A 78 -12.09 7.67 -14.86
N GLN A 79 -11.92 8.83 -14.21
CA GLN A 79 -11.26 9.97 -14.85
C GLN A 79 -9.78 9.67 -15.12
N ALA A 80 -9.28 10.10 -16.28
CA ALA A 80 -7.89 9.88 -16.69
C ALA A 80 -7.35 11.14 -17.36
N ILE A 81 -6.16 11.60 -16.94
CA ILE A 81 -5.53 12.82 -17.45
C ILE A 81 -4.03 12.56 -17.66
N TYR A 82 -3.53 12.91 -18.86
CA TYR A 82 -2.11 13.06 -19.09
C TYR A 82 -1.64 14.44 -18.64
N PHE A 83 -0.65 14.47 -17.76
CA PHE A 83 0.02 15.70 -17.35
C PHE A 83 1.40 15.80 -17.97
N SER A 84 1.70 16.93 -18.62
CA SER A 84 3.08 17.30 -18.97
C SER A 84 3.87 17.58 -17.70
N LEU A 85 5.12 17.10 -17.65
CA LEU A 85 6.06 17.23 -16.54
C LEU A 85 7.18 18.24 -16.84
N GLU A 86 7.04 19.05 -17.89
CA GLU A 86 8.06 20.02 -18.31
C GLU A 86 8.45 21.02 -17.20
N GLU A 87 7.50 21.41 -16.35
CA GLU A 87 7.71 22.35 -15.25
C GLU A 87 8.02 21.68 -13.90
N ILE A 88 7.93 20.34 -13.85
CA ILE A 88 8.18 19.56 -12.63
C ILE A 88 9.68 19.31 -12.48
N GLU A 89 10.17 19.43 -11.25
CA GLU A 89 11.58 19.15 -10.95
C GLU A 89 11.98 17.74 -11.39
N ASN A 90 13.18 17.61 -11.99
CA ASN A 90 13.69 16.33 -12.47
C ASN A 90 13.71 15.26 -11.35
N SER A 91 14.03 15.66 -10.12
CA SER A 91 14.02 14.77 -8.95
C SER A 91 12.64 14.13 -8.74
N MET A 92 11.57 14.93 -8.73
CA MET A 92 10.20 14.45 -8.59
C MET A 92 9.80 13.62 -9.82
N ARG A 93 10.07 14.09 -11.04
CA ARG A 93 9.75 13.36 -12.28
C ARG A 93 10.40 11.98 -12.33
N ASP A 94 11.70 11.92 -12.07
CA ASP A 94 12.48 10.68 -12.13
C ASP A 94 12.16 9.74 -10.95
N SER A 95 11.48 10.26 -9.91
CA SER A 95 11.00 9.50 -8.76
C SER A 95 9.62 8.87 -8.95
N LEU A 96 8.88 9.18 -10.03
CA LEU A 96 7.52 8.65 -10.15
C LEU A 96 7.50 7.13 -10.38
N VAL A 97 6.59 6.43 -9.70
CA VAL A 97 6.44 4.97 -9.75
C VAL A 97 5.00 4.61 -10.15
N LEU A 98 4.86 3.61 -11.02
CA LEU A 98 3.55 3.07 -11.40
C LEU A 98 2.78 2.59 -10.16
N GLY A 99 1.49 2.88 -10.12
CA GLY A 99 0.58 2.54 -9.03
C GLY A 99 0.66 3.47 -7.82
N GLU A 100 1.63 4.40 -7.74
CA GLU A 100 1.68 5.30 -6.60
C GLU A 100 0.55 6.34 -6.65
N LYS A 101 -0.03 6.65 -5.49
CA LYS A 101 -1.07 7.67 -5.34
C LYS A 101 -0.47 9.07 -5.17
N ILE A 102 -0.90 10.02 -5.99
CA ILE A 102 -0.41 11.41 -6.00
C ILE A 102 -1.56 12.40 -6.18
N THR A 103 -1.30 13.66 -5.83
CA THR A 103 -2.10 14.80 -6.24
C THR A 103 -1.29 15.67 -7.18
N VAL A 104 -1.91 16.03 -8.31
CA VAL A 104 -1.34 16.93 -9.30
C VAL A 104 -2.11 18.24 -9.29
N GLU A 105 -1.42 19.35 -9.07
CA GLU A 105 -1.97 20.68 -9.35
C GLU A 105 -1.78 21.01 -10.82
N HIS A 106 -2.82 21.50 -11.48
CA HIS A 106 -2.82 21.69 -12.93
C HIS A 106 -3.70 22.86 -13.38
N GLY A 107 -3.44 23.32 -14.61
CA GLY A 107 -4.24 24.33 -15.28
C GLY A 107 -5.50 23.77 -15.94
N ALA A 108 -5.93 24.40 -17.05
CA ALA A 108 -7.07 23.91 -17.82
C ALA A 108 -6.81 22.50 -18.38
N VAL A 109 -7.87 21.68 -18.44
CA VAL A 109 -7.83 20.33 -19.02
C VAL A 109 -8.49 20.38 -20.38
N ALA A 110 -7.82 19.85 -21.41
CA ALA A 110 -8.40 19.73 -22.75
C ALA A 110 -9.58 18.73 -22.77
N GLU A 111 -10.61 19.00 -23.57
CA GLU A 111 -11.79 18.16 -23.75
C GLU A 111 -11.48 16.92 -24.63
N SER A 112 -10.68 15.99 -24.08
CA SER A 112 -10.38 14.68 -24.67
C SER A 112 -10.42 13.59 -23.61
N TYR A 113 -10.42 12.31 -24.02
CA TYR A 113 -10.25 11.18 -23.11
C TYR A 113 -9.10 10.28 -23.59
N PRO A 114 -8.05 10.05 -22.76
CA PRO A 114 -7.76 10.78 -21.52
C PRO A 114 -7.65 12.31 -21.73
N GLY A 115 -7.94 13.08 -20.68
CA GLY A 115 -7.73 14.53 -20.66
C GLY A 115 -6.25 14.87 -20.80
N GLN A 116 -5.95 16.13 -21.08
CA GLN A 116 -4.56 16.61 -21.18
C GLN A 116 -4.41 17.95 -20.47
N SER A 117 -3.37 18.08 -19.65
CA SER A 117 -3.01 19.32 -18.96
C SER A 117 -1.50 19.38 -18.68
N SER A 118 -1.03 20.47 -18.06
CA SER A 118 0.33 20.60 -17.55
C SER A 118 0.32 20.52 -16.03
N ALA A 119 1.23 19.75 -15.44
CA ALA A 119 1.41 19.73 -14.00
C ALA A 119 2.19 20.98 -13.56
N VAL A 120 1.64 21.67 -12.57
CA VAL A 120 2.25 22.80 -11.86
C VAL A 120 3.03 22.29 -10.66
N SER A 121 2.44 21.35 -9.91
CA SER A 121 3.09 20.69 -8.79
C SER A 121 2.58 19.25 -8.65
N ILE A 122 3.39 18.40 -8.03
CA ILE A 122 3.04 17.01 -7.73
C ILE A 122 3.38 16.78 -6.26
N ASN A 123 2.41 16.23 -5.52
CA ASN A 123 2.59 15.81 -4.13
C ASN A 123 2.20 14.36 -3.98
N ARG A 124 2.94 13.59 -3.18
CA ARG A 124 2.58 12.23 -2.81
C ARG A 124 1.47 12.26 -1.77
N VAL A 125 0.50 11.39 -1.97
CA VAL A 125 -0.63 11.19 -1.06
C VAL A 125 -0.55 9.80 -0.47
N VAL A 126 -0.81 9.70 0.83
CA VAL A 126 -0.91 8.42 1.52
C VAL A 126 -2.05 7.62 0.92
N ASP A 127 -1.73 6.41 0.48
CA ASP A 127 -2.73 5.40 0.17
C ASP A 127 -3.04 4.63 1.45
N GLU A 128 -4.09 5.06 2.14
CA GLU A 128 -4.54 4.49 3.42
C GLU A 128 -4.84 2.99 3.35
N GLN A 129 -4.99 2.40 2.16
CA GLN A 129 -5.24 0.98 1.97
C GLN A 129 -3.98 0.22 1.55
N ASN A 130 -3.19 0.75 0.61
CA ASN A 130 -2.10 -0.01 -0.01
C ASN A 130 -0.70 0.38 0.47
N ASP A 131 -0.51 1.56 1.09
CA ASP A 131 0.78 1.93 1.65
C ASP A 131 1.04 1.20 2.96
N LEU A 132 2.26 0.72 3.15
CA LEU A 132 2.73 0.31 4.47
C LEU A 132 2.93 1.56 5.33
N ILE A 133 2.01 1.82 6.25
CA ILE A 133 2.02 3.03 7.06
C ILE A 133 2.72 2.74 8.39
N VAL A 134 3.85 3.39 8.63
CA VAL A 134 4.62 3.25 9.87
C VAL A 134 4.54 4.55 10.64
N ASN A 135 3.67 4.54 11.63
CA ASN A 135 3.59 5.59 12.64
C ASN A 135 4.35 5.13 13.88
N HIS A 136 4.91 6.07 14.65
CA HIS A 136 5.76 5.82 15.82
C HIS A 136 5.45 4.55 16.65
N GLU A 137 4.17 4.24 16.89
CA GLU A 137 3.73 3.12 17.72
C GLU A 137 2.97 2.03 16.94
N LYS A 138 2.73 2.20 15.64
CA LYS A 138 1.82 1.35 14.87
C LYS A 138 2.26 1.19 13.43
N VAL A 139 2.24 -0.05 12.94
CA VAL A 139 2.38 -0.39 11.52
C VAL A 139 1.03 -0.86 10.99
N ASP A 140 0.50 -0.13 10.02
CA ASP A 140 -0.75 -0.44 9.31
C ASP A 140 -0.46 -1.03 7.93
N ASN A 141 -1.44 -1.74 7.37
CA ASN A 141 -1.39 -2.37 6.04
C ASN A 141 -0.17 -3.29 5.83
N VAL A 142 0.15 -4.10 6.84
CA VAL A 142 1.25 -5.09 6.76
C VAL A 142 1.08 -6.06 5.59
N HIS A 143 -0.13 -6.25 5.07
CA HIS A 143 -0.38 -7.03 3.86
C HIS A 143 0.42 -6.51 2.64
N ALA A 144 0.70 -5.20 2.55
CA ALA A 144 1.52 -4.63 1.48
C ALA A 144 2.93 -5.23 1.45
N TRP A 145 3.51 -5.52 2.62
CA TRP A 145 4.79 -6.22 2.73
C TRP A 145 4.71 -7.67 2.21
N HIS A 146 3.65 -8.40 2.56
CA HIS A 146 3.45 -9.78 2.09
C HIS A 146 3.26 -9.84 0.57
N SER A 147 2.42 -8.96 0.02
CA SER A 147 2.23 -8.85 -1.43
C SER A 147 3.55 -8.53 -2.15
N PHE A 148 4.37 -7.65 -1.56
CA PHE A 148 5.68 -7.31 -2.09
C PHE A 148 6.64 -8.52 -2.12
N LEU A 149 6.70 -9.31 -1.05
CA LEU A 149 7.59 -10.48 -0.96
C LEU A 149 7.24 -11.59 -1.97
N HIS A 150 5.95 -11.78 -2.25
CA HIS A 150 5.47 -12.80 -3.19
C HIS A 150 5.54 -12.37 -4.65
N SER A 151 5.72 -11.07 -4.92
CA SER A 151 5.96 -10.59 -6.28
C SER A 151 7.43 -10.76 -6.68
N LYS A 152 7.65 -11.33 -7.87
CA LYS A 152 8.99 -11.49 -8.45
C LYS A 152 9.64 -10.14 -8.77
N ASP A 153 8.84 -9.22 -9.32
CA ASP A 153 9.26 -7.88 -9.75
C ASP A 153 8.28 -6.83 -9.19
N GLY A 154 8.09 -6.86 -7.87
CA GLY A 154 7.12 -6.03 -7.16
C GLY A 154 7.66 -4.67 -6.75
N SER A 155 6.73 -3.77 -6.44
CA SER A 155 7.00 -2.52 -5.74
C SER A 155 6.09 -2.40 -4.53
N MET A 156 6.61 -1.74 -3.50
CA MET A 156 5.80 -1.27 -2.37
C MET A 156 6.18 0.15 -2.03
N ARG A 157 5.23 0.86 -1.44
CA ARG A 157 5.45 2.17 -0.83
C ARG A 157 5.19 2.07 0.66
N LYS A 158 6.11 2.65 1.42
CA LYS A 158 6.04 2.80 2.86
C LYS A 158 5.93 4.30 3.14
N MET A 159 5.02 4.68 4.02
CA MET A 159 4.95 6.05 4.53
C MET A 159 5.33 6.05 6.00
N ASN A 160 6.24 6.95 6.37
CA ASN A 160 6.60 7.20 7.76
C ASN A 160 6.19 8.62 8.15
N THR A 161 5.69 8.79 9.37
CA THR A 161 5.41 10.11 9.94
C THR A 161 6.58 10.60 10.79
N THR A 162 7.08 11.81 10.57
CA THR A 162 8.11 12.46 11.39
C THR A 162 7.59 12.84 12.77
N THR A 163 8.46 13.24 13.69
CA THR A 163 8.03 13.67 15.04
C THR A 163 7.10 14.90 14.98
N GLU A 164 7.27 15.72 13.94
CA GLU A 164 6.53 16.93 13.65
C GLU A 164 5.20 16.67 12.93
N GLY A 165 4.99 15.47 12.40
CA GLY A 165 3.76 15.07 11.73
C GLY A 165 3.83 15.04 10.20
N ASP A 166 5.00 15.28 9.62
CA ASP A 166 5.19 15.32 8.18
C ASP A 166 5.39 13.91 7.60
N SER A 167 5.05 13.72 6.33
CA SER A 167 5.15 12.43 5.66
C SER A 167 6.48 12.29 4.92
N VAL A 168 7.17 11.17 5.18
CA VAL A 168 8.35 10.73 4.42
C VAL A 168 7.98 9.42 3.71
N PHE A 169 8.11 9.41 2.39
CA PHE A 169 7.79 8.23 1.59
C PHE A 169 9.06 7.43 1.32
N THR A 170 8.99 6.11 1.46
CA THR A 170 10.01 5.16 1.00
C THR A 170 9.43 4.21 -0.03
N MET A 171 10.00 4.17 -1.23
CA MET A 171 9.56 3.34 -2.35
C MET A 171 10.60 2.28 -2.56
N ILE A 172 10.15 1.03 -2.60
CA ILE A 172 11.02 -0.14 -2.67
C ILE A 172 10.59 -0.92 -3.91
N GLN A 173 11.49 -1.03 -4.87
CA GLN A 173 11.29 -1.82 -6.07
C GLN A 173 12.24 -3.02 -6.05
N ARG A 174 11.68 -4.22 -6.17
CA ARG A 174 12.43 -5.44 -6.40
C ARG A 174 12.63 -5.59 -7.91
N LYS A 175 13.87 -5.72 -8.35
CA LYS A 175 14.22 -6.04 -9.73
C LYS A 175 15.29 -7.12 -9.70
N GLU A 176 14.92 -8.31 -10.17
CA GLU A 176 15.77 -9.50 -10.06
C GLU A 176 16.11 -9.80 -8.58
N ASP A 177 17.41 -9.92 -8.27
CA ASP A 177 17.94 -10.22 -6.93
C ASP A 177 18.41 -8.95 -6.19
N ASN A 178 17.94 -7.75 -6.56
CA ASN A 178 18.30 -6.50 -5.90
C ASN A 178 17.09 -5.61 -5.59
N TYR A 179 17.27 -4.72 -4.63
CA TYR A 179 16.29 -3.73 -4.19
C TYR A 179 16.76 -2.33 -4.56
N LYS A 180 15.94 -1.60 -5.30
CA LYS A 180 16.09 -0.16 -5.46
C LYS A 180 15.20 0.52 -4.44
N VAL A 181 15.79 1.38 -3.63
CA VAL A 181 15.10 2.10 -2.56
C VAL A 181 15.21 3.58 -2.84
N MET A 182 14.10 4.27 -2.71
CA MET A 182 14.04 5.71 -2.81
C MET A 182 13.36 6.25 -1.56
N ILE A 183 13.96 7.26 -0.94
CA ILE A 183 13.42 7.95 0.22
C ILE A 183 13.16 9.39 -0.18
N ASP A 184 11.90 9.80 -0.14
CA ASP A 184 11.45 11.15 -0.45
C ASP A 184 11.04 11.87 0.83
N GLY A 185 11.87 12.82 1.25
CA GLY A 185 11.59 13.75 2.34
C GLY A 185 11.17 15.14 1.87
N SER A 186 10.79 15.33 0.59
CA SER A 186 10.42 16.65 0.03
C SER A 186 9.20 17.29 0.71
N GLN A 187 8.38 16.49 1.38
CA GLN A 187 7.21 16.92 2.15
C GLN A 187 7.51 17.07 3.66
N ASP A 188 8.75 16.88 4.11
CA ASP A 188 9.18 17.10 5.49
C ASP A 188 9.67 18.55 5.66
N GLU A 189 8.90 19.37 6.38
CA GLU A 189 9.21 20.80 6.53
C GLU A 189 10.42 21.06 7.43
N PHE A 190 10.77 20.10 8.29
CA PHE A 190 11.78 20.24 9.33
C PHE A 190 13.03 19.39 9.09
N GLY A 191 12.94 18.39 8.23
CA GLY A 191 14.04 17.53 7.82
C GLY A 191 14.69 17.91 6.48
N PRO A 192 15.53 17.01 5.94
CA PRO A 192 16.13 17.20 4.63
C PRO A 192 15.07 17.03 3.52
N MET A 193 14.74 18.14 2.86
CA MET A 193 13.84 18.20 1.69
C MET A 193 14.52 17.62 0.42
N GLU A 194 14.94 16.36 0.48
CA GLU A 194 15.71 15.71 -0.57
C GLU A 194 15.14 14.33 -0.92
N ILE A 195 15.31 13.94 -2.19
CA ILE A 195 15.00 12.59 -2.67
C ILE A 195 16.32 11.81 -2.78
N ASN A 196 16.46 10.78 -1.94
CA ASN A 196 17.64 9.94 -1.87
C ASN A 196 17.38 8.58 -2.54
N ASN A 197 18.40 8.04 -3.21
CA ASN A 197 18.32 6.76 -3.89
C ASN A 197 19.40 5.80 -3.39
N TYR A 198 18.99 4.57 -3.08
CA TYR A 198 19.84 3.49 -2.61
C TYR A 198 19.63 2.23 -3.43
N SER A 199 20.64 1.37 -3.43
CA SER A 199 20.59 0.01 -3.94
C SER A 199 21.00 -0.91 -2.81
N CYS A 200 20.19 -1.94 -2.54
CA CYS A 200 20.46 -2.97 -1.53
C CYS A 200 20.41 -4.35 -2.17
N GLY A 201 21.18 -5.29 -1.63
CA GLY A 201 21.27 -6.65 -2.18
C GLY A 201 20.19 -7.58 -1.64
N GLN A 202 19.90 -7.51 -0.34
CA GLN A 202 19.03 -8.48 0.33
C GLN A 202 18.11 -7.80 1.34
N TYR A 203 17.15 -8.56 1.85
CA TYR A 203 16.44 -8.23 3.08
C TYR A 203 16.68 -9.31 4.12
N ALA A 204 16.60 -8.93 5.39
CA ALA A 204 16.71 -9.81 6.53
C ALA A 204 15.56 -9.55 7.51
N GLU A 205 15.06 -10.64 8.08
CA GLU A 205 14.08 -10.63 9.18
C GLU A 205 14.80 -11.05 10.46
N SER A 206 14.79 -10.20 11.49
CA SER A 206 15.36 -10.51 12.80
C SER A 206 14.27 -10.54 13.85
N TYR A 207 13.97 -11.73 14.40
CA TYR A 207 13.06 -11.86 15.52
C TYR A 207 13.77 -11.53 16.84
N GLU A 208 13.35 -10.42 17.44
CA GLU A 208 13.82 -9.88 18.71
C GLU A 208 12.61 -9.73 19.64
N GLN A 209 12.27 -10.81 20.34
CA GLN A 209 11.03 -10.93 21.11
C GLN A 209 10.68 -9.65 21.91
N PRO A 210 9.45 -9.10 21.74
CA PRO A 210 8.32 -9.64 20.98
C PRO A 210 8.25 -9.25 19.49
N ASP A 211 9.23 -8.49 19.00
CA ASP A 211 9.16 -7.80 17.71
C ASP A 211 9.95 -8.52 16.62
N VAL A 212 9.64 -8.19 15.37
CA VAL A 212 10.43 -8.55 14.19
C VAL A 212 10.92 -7.27 13.51
N ASN A 213 12.21 -7.19 13.29
CA ASN A 213 12.85 -6.13 12.52
C ASN A 213 13.00 -6.55 11.06
N ILE A 214 12.55 -5.69 10.15
CA ILE A 214 12.74 -5.85 8.71
C ILE A 214 13.80 -4.86 8.23
N THR A 215 14.92 -5.38 7.73
CA THR A 215 16.06 -4.57 7.30
C THR A 215 16.52 -4.97 5.91
N LEU A 216 16.77 -3.99 5.04
CA LEU A 216 17.51 -4.20 3.81
C LEU A 216 19.01 -4.16 4.10
N THR A 217 19.77 -5.10 3.53
CA THR A 217 21.21 -5.27 3.76
C THR A 217 21.99 -5.16 2.45
N ASP A 218 23.31 -5.03 2.56
CA ASP A 218 24.22 -4.76 1.44
C ASP A 218 23.83 -3.48 0.68
N CYS A 219 23.40 -2.46 1.41
CA CYS A 219 23.01 -1.17 0.86
C CYS A 219 24.22 -0.30 0.52
N ASN A 220 24.13 0.51 -0.53
CA ASN A 220 25.16 1.47 -0.94
C ASN A 220 25.20 2.76 -0.09
N ASN A 221 24.90 2.67 1.21
CA ASN A 221 24.98 3.76 2.18
C ASN A 221 26.10 3.52 3.21
N ASP A 222 26.30 4.47 4.13
CA ASP A 222 27.40 4.40 5.09
C ASP A 222 27.29 3.23 6.08
N SER A 223 26.07 2.80 6.43
CA SER A 223 25.81 1.69 7.35
C SER A 223 25.86 0.32 6.69
N GLY A 224 25.68 0.23 5.37
CA GLY A 224 25.43 -1.01 4.65
C GLY A 224 24.02 -1.58 4.85
N GLU A 225 23.16 -0.88 5.59
CA GLU A 225 21.84 -1.36 6.03
C GLU A 225 20.80 -0.24 6.03
N LEU A 226 19.53 -0.60 5.76
CA LEU A 226 18.36 0.28 5.86
C LEU A 226 17.22 -0.46 6.57
N THR A 227 16.93 -0.09 7.81
CA THR A 227 15.75 -0.61 8.54
C THR A 227 14.47 -0.07 7.91
N LEU A 228 13.57 -0.97 7.50
CA LEU A 228 12.30 -0.60 6.91
C LEU A 228 11.27 -0.29 8.01
N PHE A 229 11.05 -1.25 8.91
CA PHE A 229 10.11 -1.13 10.02
C PHE A 229 10.35 -2.22 11.07
N SER A 230 9.75 -2.04 12.24
CA SER A 230 9.73 -3.00 13.35
C SER A 230 8.29 -3.06 13.88
N LEU A 231 7.82 -4.26 14.20
CA LEU A 231 6.45 -4.50 14.69
C LEU A 231 6.37 -5.81 15.47
N GLU A 232 5.28 -5.98 16.23
CA GLU A 232 5.03 -7.23 16.95
C GLU A 232 4.97 -8.41 15.98
N ALA A 233 5.66 -9.50 16.31
CA ALA A 233 5.76 -10.67 15.44
C ALA A 233 4.39 -11.19 14.96
N ASN A 234 3.37 -11.16 15.81
CA ASN A 234 2.02 -11.61 15.44
C ASN A 234 1.38 -10.78 14.33
N GLN A 235 1.64 -9.48 14.28
CA GLN A 235 1.13 -8.57 13.25
C GLN A 235 1.84 -8.81 11.92
N LEU A 236 3.14 -9.11 11.96
CA LEU A 236 3.89 -9.49 10.77
C LEU A 236 3.49 -10.87 10.25
N ILE A 237 3.48 -11.89 11.11
CA ILE A 237 3.28 -13.28 10.69
C ILE A 237 1.88 -13.49 10.13
N ILE A 238 0.85 -12.95 10.79
CA ILE A 238 -0.55 -13.02 10.32
C ILE A 238 -1.15 -11.60 10.33
N PRO A 239 -1.00 -10.85 9.21
CA PRO A 239 -1.61 -9.52 9.06
C PRO A 239 -3.12 -9.53 9.29
N GLU A 240 -3.65 -8.39 9.73
CA GLU A 240 -5.09 -8.20 9.85
C GLU A 240 -5.72 -8.05 8.47
N GLN A 241 -6.48 -9.07 8.05
CA GLN A 241 -7.28 -9.11 6.83
C GLN A 241 -8.26 -10.27 6.92
N LYS A 242 -9.21 -10.37 5.99
CA LYS A 242 -10.06 -11.56 5.87
C LYS A 242 -9.30 -12.65 5.12
N TYR A 243 -9.40 -13.88 5.61
CA TYR A 243 -8.81 -15.05 4.96
C TYR A 243 -9.93 -15.94 4.42
N SER A 244 -9.80 -16.35 3.16
CA SER A 244 -10.83 -17.09 2.43
C SER A 244 -10.55 -18.58 2.36
N SER A 245 -9.28 -18.98 2.36
CA SER A 245 -8.87 -20.38 2.32
C SER A 245 -7.55 -20.63 3.07
N LEU A 246 -7.36 -21.89 3.44
CA LEU A 246 -6.15 -22.46 4.02
C LEU A 246 -5.74 -23.67 3.20
N SER A 247 -4.46 -23.77 2.83
CA SER A 247 -3.89 -24.97 2.23
C SER A 247 -2.54 -25.33 2.84
N VAL A 248 -2.25 -26.62 2.93
CA VAL A 248 -0.94 -27.16 3.29
C VAL A 248 -0.46 -28.06 2.15
N GLN A 249 0.74 -27.78 1.64
CA GLN A 249 1.33 -28.52 0.52
C GLN A 249 2.72 -29.03 0.90
N THR A 250 3.11 -30.20 0.39
CA THR A 250 4.50 -30.70 0.50
C THR A 250 5.45 -29.85 -0.34
N LEU A 251 6.76 -30.02 -0.15
CA LEU A 251 7.77 -29.39 -1.03
C LEU A 251 7.64 -29.80 -2.51
N GLU A 252 7.00 -30.94 -2.81
CA GLU A 252 6.72 -31.41 -4.17
C GLU A 252 5.45 -30.78 -4.75
N GLY A 253 4.74 -29.95 -3.99
CA GLY A 253 3.48 -29.31 -4.38
C GLY A 253 2.26 -30.21 -4.22
N GLU A 254 2.38 -31.35 -3.54
CA GLU A 254 1.23 -32.22 -3.26
C GLU A 254 0.39 -31.63 -2.13
N SER A 255 -0.90 -31.44 -2.37
CA SER A 255 -1.84 -30.95 -1.36
C SER A 255 -2.07 -32.00 -0.26
N VAL A 256 -1.76 -31.62 0.98
CA VAL A 256 -1.96 -32.43 2.18
C VAL A 256 -3.28 -32.08 2.86
N PHE A 257 -3.64 -30.79 2.84
CA PHE A 257 -4.85 -30.28 3.46
C PHE A 257 -5.34 -29.02 2.75
N GLU A 258 -6.65 -28.88 2.58
CA GLU A 258 -7.31 -27.68 2.05
C GLU A 258 -8.62 -27.46 2.80
N SER A 259 -8.95 -26.20 3.09
CA SER A 259 -10.20 -25.82 3.74
C SER A 259 -10.59 -24.37 3.41
N ASP A 260 -11.87 -24.16 3.14
CA ASP A 260 -12.56 -22.86 3.08
C ASP A 260 -13.42 -22.59 4.35
N ASP A 261 -13.43 -23.53 5.31
CA ASP A 261 -14.15 -23.39 6.57
C ASP A 261 -13.51 -22.33 7.46
N GLN A 262 -14.24 -21.24 7.68
CA GLN A 262 -13.83 -20.10 8.50
C GLN A 262 -13.53 -20.49 9.96
N ALA A 263 -14.18 -21.52 10.52
CA ALA A 263 -13.86 -21.99 11.86
C ALA A 263 -12.45 -22.60 11.92
N ILE A 264 -12.10 -23.40 10.91
CA ILE A 264 -10.77 -24.02 10.78
C ILE A 264 -9.71 -22.94 10.54
N ILE A 265 -9.97 -22.01 9.62
CA ILE A 265 -9.04 -20.90 9.31
C ILE A 265 -8.76 -20.07 10.56
N ASN A 266 -9.80 -19.66 11.29
CA ASN A 266 -9.65 -18.88 12.52
C ASN A 266 -8.92 -19.66 13.62
N GLU A 267 -9.22 -20.95 13.82
CA GLU A 267 -8.49 -21.79 14.78
C GLU A 267 -7.00 -21.87 14.43
N THR A 268 -6.68 -22.01 13.14
CA THR A 268 -5.30 -22.06 12.63
C THR A 268 -4.56 -20.77 12.93
N ILE A 269 -5.18 -19.62 12.62
CA ILE A 269 -4.63 -18.29 12.88
C ILE A 269 -4.37 -18.10 14.38
N GLU A 270 -5.34 -18.45 15.23
CA GLU A 270 -5.19 -18.32 16.69
C GLU A 270 -4.07 -19.21 17.23
N LYS A 271 -3.92 -20.44 16.72
CA LYS A 271 -2.81 -21.33 17.08
C LYS A 271 -1.44 -20.75 16.68
N ILE A 272 -1.33 -20.16 15.50
CA ILE A 272 -0.08 -19.52 15.05
C ILE A 272 0.23 -18.28 15.90
N LYS A 273 -0.77 -17.43 16.16
CA LYS A 273 -0.58 -16.21 16.98
C LYS A 273 -0.23 -16.53 18.43
N SER A 274 -0.89 -17.52 19.03
CA SER A 274 -0.66 -17.92 20.43
C SER A 274 0.51 -18.89 20.63
N GLY A 275 1.02 -19.48 19.55
CA GLY A 275 2.16 -20.39 19.57
C GLY A 275 3.41 -19.74 20.13
N ASN A 276 4.20 -20.54 20.86
CA ASN A 276 5.46 -20.10 21.46
C ASN A 276 6.50 -19.83 20.35
N LYS A 277 7.17 -18.68 20.42
CA LYS A 277 8.04 -18.16 19.36
C LYS A 277 9.49 -18.16 19.80
N THR A 278 10.35 -18.81 19.03
CA THR A 278 11.80 -18.84 19.25
C THR A 278 12.52 -18.34 18.01
N SER A 279 13.60 -17.57 18.19
CA SER A 279 14.40 -17.08 17.07
C SER A 279 15.05 -18.23 16.30
N VAL A 280 14.88 -18.26 14.98
CA VAL A 280 15.50 -19.30 14.13
C VAL A 280 17.03 -19.22 14.12
N ALA A 281 17.60 -18.04 14.36
CA ALA A 281 19.04 -17.84 14.43
C ALA A 281 19.70 -18.65 15.57
N GLN A 282 18.93 -19.03 16.58
CA GLN A 282 19.38 -19.81 17.72
C GLN A 282 19.21 -21.33 17.51
N MET A 283 18.63 -21.74 16.37
CA MET A 283 18.22 -23.11 16.12
C MET A 283 18.97 -23.70 14.91
N GLY A 284 19.42 -24.95 15.03
CA GLY A 284 19.92 -25.72 13.90
C GLY A 284 18.75 -26.41 13.18
N LEU A 285 17.91 -25.62 12.51
CA LEU A 285 16.66 -26.13 11.92
C LEU A 285 16.91 -27.00 10.69
N MET A 286 16.07 -28.02 10.55
CA MET A 286 15.98 -28.80 9.31
C MET A 286 15.15 -28.03 8.27
N ALA A 287 15.27 -28.41 7.00
CA ALA A 287 14.40 -27.89 5.95
C ALA A 287 12.93 -28.15 6.31
N SER A 288 12.04 -27.25 5.89
CA SER A 288 10.60 -27.43 6.06
C SER A 288 10.10 -28.67 5.31
N ASP A 289 9.01 -29.26 5.79
CA ASP A 289 8.36 -30.40 5.13
C ASP A 289 7.40 -29.92 4.02
N GLY A 290 7.00 -28.65 4.06
CA GLY A 290 6.03 -28.08 3.14
C GLY A 290 5.79 -26.59 3.35
N LYS A 291 4.68 -26.11 2.78
CA LYS A 291 4.20 -24.73 2.91
C LYS A 291 2.76 -24.73 3.42
N LEU A 292 2.47 -23.83 4.36
CA LEU A 292 1.12 -23.47 4.75
C LEU A 292 0.79 -22.12 4.12
N THR A 293 -0.30 -22.05 3.37
CA THR A 293 -0.78 -20.83 2.72
C THR A 293 -2.15 -20.46 3.27
N LEU A 294 -2.27 -19.23 3.77
CA LEU A 294 -3.54 -18.59 4.10
C LEU A 294 -3.84 -17.56 3.02
N SER A 295 -4.90 -17.75 2.24
CA SER A 295 -5.25 -16.83 1.16
C SER A 295 -6.10 -15.67 1.67
N GLY A 296 -5.53 -14.48 1.65
CA GLY A 296 -6.13 -13.25 2.18
C GLY A 296 -6.88 -12.43 1.13
N GLU A 297 -7.64 -11.44 1.60
CA GLU A 297 -8.30 -10.43 0.76
C GLU A 297 -7.29 -9.55 0.01
N TYR A 298 -6.16 -9.23 0.64
CA TYR A 298 -5.14 -8.36 0.07
C TYR A 298 -3.83 -9.09 -0.27
N ALA A 299 -3.46 -10.08 0.54
CA ALA A 299 -2.22 -10.82 0.38
C ALA A 299 -2.36 -12.25 0.88
N ASP A 300 -1.79 -13.20 0.14
CA ASP A 300 -1.51 -14.53 0.66
C ASP A 300 -0.41 -14.45 1.73
N VAL A 301 -0.54 -15.25 2.78
CA VAL A 301 0.50 -15.46 3.80
C VAL A 301 1.03 -16.88 3.63
N ILE A 302 2.34 -17.01 3.38
CA ILE A 302 2.99 -18.29 3.13
C ILE A 302 4.01 -18.55 4.25
N LEU A 303 3.82 -19.65 4.97
CA LEU A 303 4.68 -20.07 6.08
C LEU A 303 5.39 -21.38 5.73
N ASP A 304 6.62 -21.54 6.21
CA ASP A 304 7.32 -22.82 6.19
C ASP A 304 6.65 -23.78 7.18
N TYR A 305 6.15 -24.93 6.71
CA TYR A 305 5.38 -25.89 7.50
C TYR A 305 6.20 -27.14 7.84
N TYR A 306 6.05 -27.63 9.07
CA TYR A 306 6.67 -28.86 9.58
C TYR A 306 5.59 -29.86 10.00
N LEU A 307 5.81 -31.14 9.72
CA LEU A 307 4.84 -32.23 9.95
C LEU A 307 4.49 -32.47 11.43
N ASP A 308 5.27 -31.91 12.35
CA ASP A 308 4.96 -31.89 13.77
C ASP A 308 4.00 -30.75 14.18
N GLY A 309 3.48 -30.01 13.20
CA GLY A 309 2.48 -28.98 13.38
C GLY A 309 3.04 -27.58 13.63
N ASN A 310 4.33 -27.38 13.41
CA ASN A 310 5.02 -26.11 13.65
C ASN A 310 5.24 -25.34 12.36
N VAL A 311 5.46 -24.03 12.48
CA VAL A 311 5.69 -23.16 11.31
C VAL A 311 6.85 -22.19 11.54
N ILE A 312 7.46 -21.70 10.45
CA ILE A 312 8.44 -20.61 10.49
C ILE A 312 7.95 -19.43 9.63
N SER A 313 8.11 -18.22 10.18
CA SER A 313 7.93 -16.94 9.49
C SER A 313 8.53 -15.80 10.31
N GLY A 314 8.93 -14.70 9.67
CA GLY A 314 9.43 -13.52 10.40
C GLY A 314 10.73 -13.78 11.17
N GLY A 315 11.55 -14.74 10.73
CA GLY A 315 12.70 -15.22 11.51
C GLY A 315 12.35 -15.93 12.83
N ALA A 316 11.09 -16.32 13.04
CA ALA A 316 10.62 -17.03 14.23
C ALA A 316 10.14 -18.45 13.91
N TYR A 317 10.56 -19.42 14.71
CA TYR A 317 9.97 -20.75 14.80
C TYR A 317 8.79 -20.71 15.78
N ILE A 318 7.64 -21.23 15.36
CA ILE A 318 6.36 -21.12 16.07
C ILE A 318 5.83 -22.51 16.40
N GLU A 319 5.76 -22.80 17.69
CA GLU A 319 5.16 -24.03 18.22
C GLU A 319 3.63 -23.92 18.19
N ALA A 320 3.03 -24.13 17.02
CA ALA A 320 1.60 -23.92 16.78
C ALA A 320 0.73 -25.18 17.03
N GLY A 321 1.32 -26.38 16.96
CA GLY A 321 0.59 -27.64 17.20
C GLY A 321 -0.56 -27.88 16.22
N LEU A 322 -0.36 -27.52 14.96
CA LEU A 322 -1.30 -27.77 13.86
C LEU A 322 -1.36 -29.27 13.55
N ASN A 323 -2.55 -29.81 13.23
CA ASN A 323 -2.72 -31.24 12.95
C ASN A 323 -3.46 -31.39 11.61
N TYR A 324 -2.70 -31.56 10.52
CA TYR A 324 -3.20 -31.74 9.16
C TYR A 324 -2.59 -32.99 8.54
#